data_AF-X0WXF5-F1
#
_entry.id   AF-X0WXF5-F1
#
_cell.length_a   1.000
_cell.length_b   1.000
_cell.length_c   1.000
_cell.angle_alpha   90.00
_cell.angle_beta   90.00
_cell.angle_gamma   90.00
#
_symmetry.space_group_name_H-M   'P 1'
#
loop_
_entity.id
_entity.type
_entity.pdbx_description
1 polymer ?
#
loop_
_entity_poly.entity_id
_entity_poly.type
_entity_poly.pdbx_seq_one_letter_code
_entity_poly.pdbx_strand_id
1 'polypeptide(L)'
;MTASDGAHHDHFGKSVSISGDYAIVGADGHDHAGEWSGVAYMLKVAGRDRFEANDSFETATDIGPVEGLQGWSGLDVHESGNADWYRFELTDAGQEEHFVRILFDHLPGDVEMRLYDAAGDELDIAIGVEDIEQISLDGYSAGTYYLKVYARGYTTSPSYKLVINARRFADAFEPNDSLAAAGDLGQINAEHAWDDLSIHEESNEDWYRFGLAENGMPGHFIALDLSHLRGNVDMALYDAGGGLLQS
;
A
#
# COMPACT_ATOMS: atom_id res chain seq x y z
N MET A 1 12.08 -6.07 40.67
CA MET A 1 10.93 -6.45 39.83
C MET A 1 9.89 -7.01 40.77
N THR A 2 8.81 -6.27 41.02
CA THR A 2 7.67 -6.69 41.84
C THR A 2 6.44 -6.53 40.96
N ALA A 3 5.49 -7.45 41.03
CA ALA A 3 4.18 -7.24 40.40
C ALA A 3 3.50 -5.99 40.99
N SER A 4 2.52 -5.42 40.29
CA SER A 4 1.78 -4.24 40.78
C SER A 4 1.05 -4.49 42.11
N ASP A 5 0.82 -5.74 42.46
CA ASP A 5 0.22 -6.24 43.70
C ASP A 5 1.19 -7.06 44.57
N GLY A 6 2.47 -7.19 44.16
CA GLY A 6 3.42 -8.10 44.78
C GLY A 6 3.96 -7.60 46.12
N ALA A 7 3.80 -8.40 47.17
CA ALA A 7 4.43 -8.21 48.47
C ALA A 7 5.89 -8.70 48.48
N HIS A 8 6.67 -8.27 49.47
CA HIS A 8 7.97 -8.88 49.76
C HIS A 8 7.71 -10.38 50.04
N HIS A 9 8.32 -11.28 49.25
CA HIS A 9 8.24 -12.75 49.28
C HIS A 9 7.38 -13.45 48.21
N ASP A 10 6.72 -12.72 47.30
CA ASP A 10 5.86 -13.34 46.28
C ASP A 10 6.60 -13.97 45.09
N HIS A 11 7.94 -14.06 45.15
CA HIS A 11 8.85 -14.65 44.13
C HIS A 11 8.45 -14.41 42.66
N PHE A 12 7.96 -13.22 42.34
CA PHE A 12 7.60 -12.84 40.97
C PHE A 12 8.76 -13.09 40.00
N GLY A 13 8.50 -13.80 38.90
CA GLY A 13 9.51 -14.12 37.90
C GLY A 13 10.21 -15.47 38.10
N LYS A 14 9.78 -16.31 39.05
CA LYS A 14 10.39 -17.64 39.28
C LYS A 14 10.28 -18.58 38.07
N SER A 15 9.20 -18.47 37.32
CA SER A 15 9.02 -19.16 36.04
C SER A 15 8.47 -18.20 34.99
N VAL A 16 9.00 -18.31 33.77
CA VAL A 16 8.59 -17.47 32.62
C VAL A 16 8.44 -18.36 31.39
N SER A 17 7.33 -18.19 30.67
CA SER A 17 7.11 -18.76 29.35
C SER A 17 6.60 -17.68 28.41
N ILE A 18 7.12 -17.62 27.20
CA ILE A 18 6.72 -16.64 26.19
C ILE A 18 6.21 -17.40 24.96
N SER A 19 5.05 -16.98 24.45
CA SER A 19 4.46 -17.50 23.23
C SER A 19 3.67 -16.41 22.53
N GLY A 20 4.09 -16.02 21.33
CA GLY A 20 3.54 -14.84 20.65
C GLY A 20 3.65 -13.58 21.52
N ASP A 21 2.59 -12.79 21.54
CA ASP A 21 2.51 -11.53 22.31
C ASP A 21 2.35 -11.72 23.81
N TYR A 22 2.40 -12.95 24.34
CA TYR A 22 2.10 -13.19 25.75
C TYR A 22 3.26 -13.84 26.47
N ALA A 23 3.61 -13.24 27.61
CA ALA A 23 4.45 -13.84 28.64
C ALA A 23 3.58 -14.28 29.81
N ILE A 24 3.72 -15.54 30.22
CA ILE A 24 3.17 -16.03 31.49
C ILE A 24 4.30 -16.03 32.51
N VAL A 25 4.10 -15.32 33.61
CA VAL A 25 5.07 -15.17 34.69
C VAL A 25 4.49 -15.72 35.99
N GLY A 26 5.14 -16.72 36.55
CA GLY A 26 4.76 -17.30 37.84
C GLY A 26 5.31 -16.51 39.03
N ALA A 27 4.52 -16.48 40.10
CA ALA A 27 4.85 -15.93 41.40
C ALA A 27 4.33 -16.87 42.50
N ASP A 28 5.20 -17.75 42.99
CA ASP A 28 4.88 -18.70 44.05
C ASP A 28 5.19 -18.11 45.44
N GLY A 29 4.22 -18.17 46.34
CA GLY A 29 4.26 -17.43 47.61
C GLY A 29 3.40 -16.18 47.61
N HIS A 30 2.65 -15.92 46.53
CA HIS A 30 1.61 -14.91 46.51
C HIS A 30 0.36 -15.43 47.24
N ASP A 31 0.40 -15.31 48.57
CA ASP A 31 -0.52 -15.97 49.52
C ASP A 31 -1.96 -15.40 49.55
N HIS A 32 -2.33 -14.51 48.61
CA HIS A 32 -3.66 -13.90 48.54
C HIS A 32 -4.82 -14.91 48.41
N ALA A 33 -4.57 -16.14 47.94
CA ALA A 33 -5.56 -17.20 47.84
C ALA A 33 -5.40 -18.32 48.90
N GLY A 34 -4.44 -18.19 49.84
CA GLY A 34 -4.11 -19.18 50.86
C GLY A 34 -2.61 -19.35 51.08
N GLU A 35 -2.21 -19.92 52.21
CA GLU A 35 -0.80 -20.19 52.55
C GLU A 35 -0.17 -21.11 51.49
N TRP A 36 0.97 -20.70 50.90
CA TRP A 36 1.67 -21.38 49.79
C TRP A 36 0.94 -21.33 48.45
N SER A 37 -0.01 -20.41 48.28
CA SER A 37 -0.61 -20.19 46.96
C SER A 37 0.35 -19.43 46.04
N GLY A 38 0.06 -19.51 44.74
CA GLY A 38 0.81 -18.78 43.72
C GLY A 38 -0.14 -18.17 42.72
N VAL A 39 0.33 -17.15 42.02
CA VAL A 39 -0.40 -16.52 40.92
C VAL A 39 0.41 -16.62 39.63
N ALA A 40 -0.31 -16.63 38.52
CA ALA A 40 0.26 -16.51 37.19
C ALA A 40 -0.18 -15.17 36.61
N TYR A 41 0.80 -14.34 36.27
CA TYR A 41 0.58 -13.09 35.56
C TYR A 41 0.66 -13.38 34.07
N MET A 42 -0.33 -12.95 33.31
CA MET A 42 -0.26 -12.91 31.85
C MET A 42 0.05 -11.48 31.44
N LEU A 43 1.25 -11.26 30.92
CA LEU A 43 1.67 -9.98 30.38
C LEU A 43 1.54 -10.02 28.86
N LYS A 44 0.92 -9.00 28.27
CA LYS A 44 1.09 -8.76 26.84
C LYS A 44 2.48 -8.14 26.65
N VAL A 45 3.41 -8.90 26.09
CA VAL A 45 4.65 -8.34 25.55
C VAL A 45 4.18 -7.51 24.35
N ALA A 46 4.52 -6.21 24.29
CA ALA A 46 4.22 -5.40 23.12
C ALA A 46 4.80 -6.14 21.90
N GLY A 47 3.90 -6.71 21.11
CA GLY A 47 4.23 -7.76 20.16
C GLY A 47 4.49 -7.08 18.83
N ARG A 48 5.75 -7.16 18.39
CA ARG A 48 6.18 -6.94 17.02
C ARG A 48 5.10 -7.34 16.04
N ASP A 49 4.74 -6.44 15.12
CA ASP A 49 3.81 -6.80 14.07
C ASP A 49 4.39 -7.85 13.10
N ARG A 50 3.56 -8.25 12.13
CA ARG A 50 3.87 -9.33 11.18
C ARG A 50 4.97 -8.99 10.17
N PHE A 51 5.39 -7.73 10.07
CA PHE A 51 6.32 -7.22 9.07
C PHE A 51 7.74 -7.05 9.60
N GLU A 52 7.91 -7.27 10.90
CA GLU A 52 9.20 -7.32 11.57
C GLU A 52 10.12 -8.43 11.02
N ALA A 53 11.42 -8.18 10.83
CA ALA A 53 12.17 -6.97 11.16
C ALA A 53 12.25 -6.00 9.98
N ASN A 54 11.63 -4.82 10.07
CA ASN A 54 11.62 -3.80 9.01
C ASN A 54 12.19 -2.45 9.47
N ASP A 55 13.12 -2.49 10.43
CA ASP A 55 13.66 -1.34 11.15
C ASP A 55 14.57 -0.38 10.32
N SER A 56 14.88 -0.73 9.08
CA SER A 56 15.86 -0.03 8.24
C SER A 56 15.49 -0.07 6.76
N PHE A 57 16.06 0.87 5.99
CA PHE A 57 15.89 0.93 4.53
C PHE A 57 16.26 -0.40 3.86
N GLU A 58 17.35 -1.03 4.30
CA GLU A 58 17.84 -2.31 3.77
C GLU A 58 16.96 -3.51 4.11
N THR A 59 16.18 -3.42 5.19
CA THR A 59 15.28 -4.48 5.66
C THR A 59 13.82 -4.15 5.43
N ALA A 60 13.52 -3.15 4.60
CA ALA A 60 12.16 -2.72 4.32
C ALA A 60 11.28 -3.89 3.87
N THR A 61 10.07 -3.98 4.44
CA THR A 61 9.09 -4.98 4.05
C THR A 61 8.61 -4.68 2.64
N ASP A 62 8.79 -5.63 1.73
CA ASP A 62 8.21 -5.54 0.40
C ASP A 62 6.70 -5.86 0.46
N ILE A 63 5.88 -4.84 0.25
CA ILE A 63 4.41 -4.96 0.18
C ILE A 63 3.92 -5.12 -1.27
N GLY A 64 4.85 -5.24 -2.23
CA GLY A 64 4.59 -5.55 -3.63
C GLY A 64 4.17 -4.35 -4.47
N PRO A 65 3.76 -4.60 -5.73
CA PRO A 65 3.07 -3.60 -6.53
C PRO A 65 1.75 -3.22 -5.85
N VAL A 66 1.47 -1.92 -5.84
CA VAL A 66 0.25 -1.37 -5.24
C VAL A 66 -0.72 -0.99 -6.34
N GLU A 67 -1.94 -1.51 -6.21
CA GLU A 67 -3.03 -1.29 -7.16
C GLU A 67 -4.33 -1.13 -6.39
N GLY A 68 -5.23 -0.29 -6.92
CA GLY A 68 -6.52 -0.07 -6.27
C GLY A 68 -6.36 0.58 -4.89
N LEU A 69 -7.21 0.19 -3.94
CA LEU A 69 -7.11 0.62 -2.55
C LEU A 69 -6.69 -0.56 -1.67
N GLN A 70 -5.47 -0.51 -1.16
CA GLN A 70 -4.91 -1.53 -0.27
C GLN A 70 -4.70 -0.98 1.13
N GLY A 71 -4.80 -1.85 2.14
CA GLY A 71 -4.62 -1.45 3.53
C GLY A 71 -4.12 -2.57 4.43
N TRP A 72 -3.22 -2.20 5.33
CA TRP A 72 -2.54 -3.06 6.27
C TRP A 72 -2.78 -2.55 7.68
N SER A 73 -3.52 -3.31 8.48
CA SER A 73 -3.86 -2.98 9.86
C SER A 73 -3.03 -3.77 10.86
N GLY A 74 -3.08 -3.37 12.13
CA GLY A 74 -2.38 -4.06 13.23
C GLY A 74 -0.87 -3.96 13.07
N LEU A 75 -0.41 -2.78 12.66
CA LEU A 75 0.99 -2.41 12.55
C LEU A 75 1.36 -1.58 13.77
N ASP A 76 2.62 -1.61 14.20
CA ASP A 76 3.07 -0.83 15.34
C ASP A 76 4.55 -0.45 15.26
N VAL A 77 4.85 0.78 15.68
CA VAL A 77 6.25 1.19 15.90
C VAL A 77 6.66 0.62 17.26
N HIS A 78 7.27 -0.56 17.24
CA HIS A 78 7.30 -1.46 18.39
C HIS A 78 8.21 -1.02 19.55
N GLU A 79 9.17 -0.11 19.34
CA GLU A 79 9.99 0.49 20.40
C GLU A 79 10.43 1.94 20.10
N SER A 80 10.85 2.68 21.14
CA SER A 80 11.32 4.05 20.96
C SER A 80 12.61 4.10 20.13
N GLY A 81 12.61 4.90 19.06
CA GLY A 81 13.74 4.99 18.13
C GLY A 81 13.70 3.96 17.00
N ASN A 82 12.70 3.09 17.01
CA ASN A 82 12.36 2.22 15.90
C ASN A 82 11.65 3.00 14.77
N ALA A 83 11.80 2.52 13.54
CA ALA A 83 11.10 3.04 12.37
C ALA A 83 10.79 1.88 11.44
N ASP A 84 9.55 1.77 11.00
CA ASP A 84 9.10 0.72 10.10
C ASP A 84 9.32 1.17 8.66
N TRP A 85 10.04 0.38 7.89
CA TRP A 85 10.30 0.63 6.48
C TRP A 85 9.49 -0.31 5.61
N TYR A 86 8.84 0.26 4.59
CA TYR A 86 8.11 -0.47 3.57
C TYR A 86 8.68 -0.15 2.19
N ARG A 87 8.72 -1.14 1.30
CA ARG A 87 9.01 -0.98 -0.12
C ARG A 87 7.76 -1.31 -0.90
N PHE A 88 7.38 -0.44 -1.83
CA PHE A 88 6.28 -0.69 -2.76
C PHE A 88 6.64 -0.27 -4.19
N GLU A 89 5.87 -0.74 -5.15
CA GLU A 89 6.01 -0.36 -6.56
C GLU A 89 4.74 0.31 -7.08
N LEU A 90 4.87 1.54 -7.55
CA LEU A 90 3.87 2.15 -8.42
C LEU A 90 4.03 1.56 -9.82
N THR A 91 3.01 0.85 -10.28
CA THR A 91 2.98 0.23 -11.60
C THR A 91 2.78 1.27 -12.71
N ASP A 92 2.08 2.36 -12.39
CA ASP A 92 1.83 3.51 -13.25
C ASP A 92 2.26 4.81 -12.57
N ALA A 93 2.33 5.91 -13.33
CA ALA A 93 2.54 7.22 -12.73
C ALA A 93 1.38 7.56 -11.77
N GLY A 94 1.72 8.15 -10.63
CA GLY A 94 0.72 8.55 -9.65
C GLY A 94 -0.13 9.72 -10.17
N GLN A 95 -1.44 9.66 -9.88
CA GLN A 95 -2.47 10.60 -10.34
C GLN A 95 -3.09 11.38 -9.15
N GLU A 96 -3.91 12.40 -9.42
CA GLU A 96 -4.44 13.38 -8.44
C GLU A 96 -5.07 12.75 -7.18
N GLU A 97 -5.67 11.57 -7.27
CA GLU A 97 -6.31 10.88 -6.14
C GLU A 97 -5.42 9.81 -5.46
N HIS A 98 -4.22 9.55 -5.99
CA HIS A 98 -3.33 8.54 -5.44
C HIS A 98 -2.63 9.07 -4.18
N PHE A 99 -2.49 8.20 -3.18
CA PHE A 99 -1.87 8.58 -1.92
C PHE A 99 -1.28 7.39 -1.18
N VAL A 100 -0.35 7.68 -0.29
CA VAL A 100 -0.02 6.83 0.86
C VAL A 100 -0.47 7.54 2.13
N ARG A 101 -1.10 6.80 3.03
CA ARG A 101 -1.71 7.34 4.25
C ARG A 101 -1.48 6.39 5.42
N ILE A 102 -1.18 6.94 6.58
CA ILE A 102 -1.29 6.23 7.85
C ILE A 102 -2.47 6.79 8.66
N LEU A 103 -3.13 5.91 9.41
CA LEU A 103 -4.18 6.26 10.36
C LEU A 103 -3.82 5.67 11.72
N PHE A 104 -3.91 6.47 12.78
CA PHE A 104 -3.49 6.09 14.12
C PHE A 104 -4.32 6.87 15.16
N ASP A 105 -4.30 6.44 16.41
CA ASP A 105 -4.92 7.20 17.51
C ASP A 105 -3.85 8.12 18.15
N HIS A 106 -4.10 9.43 18.26
CA HIS A 106 -3.17 10.43 18.82
C HIS A 106 -2.67 10.13 20.24
N LEU A 107 -3.37 9.26 20.97
CA LEU A 107 -2.96 8.78 22.29
C LEU A 107 -2.43 7.36 22.10
N PRO A 108 -1.09 7.16 22.14
CA PRO A 108 -0.13 7.81 23.05
C PRO A 108 0.89 8.79 22.43
N GLY A 109 0.68 9.30 21.20
CA GLY A 109 1.52 10.33 20.56
C GLY A 109 1.38 10.39 19.02
N ASP A 110 2.32 11.07 18.36
CA ASP A 110 2.29 11.47 16.94
C ASP A 110 3.16 10.61 15.96
N VAL A 111 2.53 9.93 15.00
CA VAL A 111 3.23 9.05 14.03
C VAL A 111 3.58 9.88 12.81
N GLU A 112 4.81 9.80 12.35
CA GLU A 112 5.30 10.57 11.21
C GLU A 112 5.63 9.64 10.03
N MET A 113 5.50 10.15 8.81
CA MET A 113 5.72 9.39 7.58
C MET A 113 6.64 10.16 6.61
N ARG A 114 7.59 9.45 5.99
CA ARG A 114 8.46 9.97 4.93
C ARG A 114 8.47 9.03 3.73
N LEU A 115 8.50 9.61 2.53
CA LEU A 115 8.63 8.90 1.26
C LEU A 115 10.04 9.09 0.69
N TYR A 116 10.62 8.02 0.17
CA TYR A 116 11.94 8.01 -0.45
C TYR A 116 11.87 7.32 -1.82
N ASP A 117 12.80 7.67 -2.70
CA ASP A 117 13.01 6.97 -3.95
C ASP A 117 13.82 5.67 -3.76
N ALA A 118 14.09 4.97 -4.87
CA ALA A 118 14.89 3.76 -4.86
C ALA A 118 16.38 3.96 -4.55
N ALA A 119 16.91 5.19 -4.66
CA ALA A 119 18.28 5.53 -4.29
C ALA A 119 18.41 5.85 -2.79
N GLY A 120 17.29 6.04 -2.09
CA GLY A 120 17.24 6.43 -0.68
C GLY A 120 17.20 7.94 -0.48
N ASP A 121 16.94 8.72 -1.54
CA ASP A 121 16.74 10.16 -1.45
C ASP A 121 15.30 10.45 -0.97
N GLU A 122 15.15 11.36 -0.01
CA GLU A 122 13.85 11.76 0.52
C GLU A 122 13.10 12.59 -0.53
N LEU A 123 11.86 12.18 -0.80
CA LEU A 123 10.97 12.81 -1.77
C LEU A 123 9.94 13.71 -1.09
N ASP A 124 9.31 13.20 -0.03
CA ASP A 124 8.23 13.91 0.66
C ASP A 124 8.08 13.47 2.12
N ILE A 125 7.34 14.26 2.89
CA ILE A 125 7.13 14.06 4.31
C ILE A 125 5.73 14.52 4.75
N ALA A 126 5.10 13.72 5.61
CA ALA A 126 3.90 14.09 6.33
C ALA A 126 4.15 13.99 7.84
N ILE A 127 4.05 15.15 8.51
CA ILE A 127 4.28 15.37 9.94
C ILE A 127 3.11 16.17 10.53
N GLY A 128 1.90 15.68 10.27
CA GLY A 128 0.67 16.29 10.78
C GLY A 128 0.61 16.23 12.31
N VAL A 129 -0.48 16.76 12.88
CA VAL A 129 -0.83 16.55 14.30
C VAL A 129 -2.22 15.95 14.44
N GLU A 130 -2.81 15.57 13.31
CA GLU A 130 -4.11 14.90 13.25
C GLU A 130 -3.89 13.39 13.33
N ASP A 131 -4.94 12.61 13.52
CA ASP A 131 -4.90 11.13 13.55
C ASP A 131 -4.59 10.49 12.16
N ILE A 132 -4.06 11.29 11.23
CA ILE A 132 -3.82 10.97 9.82
C ILE A 132 -2.60 11.73 9.29
N GLU A 133 -1.65 11.00 8.70
CA GLU A 133 -0.63 11.54 7.81
C GLU A 133 -0.87 11.00 6.40
N GLN A 134 -0.76 11.88 5.41
CA GLN A 134 -0.90 11.52 4.01
C GLN A 134 0.14 12.23 3.15
N ILE A 135 0.71 11.47 2.21
CA ILE A 135 1.53 11.99 1.11
C ILE A 135 0.76 11.74 -0.19
N SER A 136 0.62 12.78 -1.02
CA SER A 136 0.07 12.64 -2.37
C SER A 136 1.07 11.89 -3.24
N LEU A 137 0.58 10.99 -4.08
CA LEU A 137 1.40 10.32 -5.08
C LEU A 137 1.26 10.95 -6.48
N ASP A 138 0.44 12.00 -6.62
CA ASP A 138 0.27 12.72 -7.88
C ASP A 138 1.60 13.24 -8.44
N GLY A 139 1.86 12.95 -9.72
CA GLY A 139 3.06 13.37 -10.44
C GLY A 139 4.32 12.53 -10.18
N TYR A 140 4.28 11.55 -9.27
CA TYR A 140 5.37 10.59 -9.12
C TYR A 140 5.37 9.59 -10.28
N SER A 141 6.53 9.29 -10.85
CA SER A 141 6.63 8.33 -11.96
C SER A 141 6.43 6.88 -11.49
N ALA A 142 6.03 5.99 -12.39
CA ALA A 142 6.05 4.55 -12.11
C ALA A 142 7.45 4.11 -11.64
N GLY A 143 7.54 3.31 -10.58
CA GLY A 143 8.81 3.00 -9.96
C GLY A 143 8.71 2.38 -8.58
N THR A 144 9.88 2.06 -8.01
CA THR A 144 10.01 1.58 -6.64
C THR A 144 10.16 2.76 -5.69
N TYR A 145 9.41 2.72 -4.58
CA TYR A 145 9.43 3.71 -3.52
C TYR A 145 9.59 3.04 -2.17
N TYR A 146 10.12 3.81 -1.21
CA TYR A 146 10.27 3.40 0.17
C TYR A 146 9.50 4.34 1.08
N LEU A 147 8.78 3.78 2.03
CA LEU A 147 8.06 4.50 3.07
C LEU A 147 8.75 4.26 4.40
N LYS A 148 9.01 5.32 5.15
CA LYS A 148 9.45 5.23 6.55
C LYS A 148 8.35 5.75 7.45
N VAL A 149 7.87 4.92 8.35
CA VAL A 149 6.91 5.26 9.40
C VAL A 149 7.64 5.25 10.73
N TYR A 150 7.54 6.31 11.52
CA TYR A 150 8.25 6.39 12.80
C TYR A 150 7.53 7.28 13.81
N ALA A 151 7.84 7.06 15.07
CA ALA A 151 7.11 7.63 16.20
C ALA A 151 7.97 8.65 16.97
N ARG A 152 7.43 9.84 17.31
CA ARG A 152 8.09 10.81 18.21
C ARG A 152 7.35 11.05 19.53
N GLY A 153 8.11 11.09 20.64
CA GLY A 153 7.60 11.58 21.93
C GLY A 153 6.75 10.60 22.75
N TYR A 154 6.78 9.31 22.45
CA TYR A 154 5.89 8.30 23.04
C TYR A 154 6.41 7.66 24.32
N THR A 155 5.47 7.25 25.18
CA THR A 155 5.71 6.37 26.34
C THR A 155 5.34 4.90 26.10
N THR A 156 4.61 4.61 25.02
CA THR A 156 4.18 3.27 24.59
C THR A 156 4.13 3.19 23.06
N SER A 157 4.38 2.00 22.50
CA SER A 157 4.38 1.72 21.06
C SER A 157 3.03 2.09 20.40
N PRO A 158 2.98 3.06 19.47
CA PRO A 158 1.75 3.40 18.76
C PRO A 158 1.43 2.35 17.71
N SER A 159 0.15 2.01 17.60
CA SER A 159 -0.36 1.21 16.48
C SER A 159 -0.92 2.09 15.38
N TYR A 160 -0.77 1.68 14.13
CA TYR A 160 -1.32 2.38 12.97
C TYR A 160 -1.87 1.42 11.91
N LYS A 161 -2.54 2.01 10.92
CA LYS A 161 -2.98 1.36 9.69
C LYS A 161 -2.35 2.08 8.51
N LEU A 162 -1.61 1.36 7.68
CA LEU A 162 -1.12 1.85 6.40
C LEU A 162 -2.20 1.65 5.33
N VAL A 163 -2.42 2.65 4.49
CA VAL A 163 -3.33 2.62 3.34
C VAL A 163 -2.62 3.22 2.13
N ILE A 164 -2.66 2.52 1.01
CA ILE A 164 -2.19 3.04 -0.27
C ILE A 164 -3.34 3.02 -1.26
N ASN A 165 -3.59 4.16 -1.89
CA ASN A 165 -4.50 4.30 -3.02
C ASN A 165 -3.67 4.51 -4.29
N ALA A 166 -3.72 3.53 -5.18
CA ALA A 166 -3.15 3.53 -6.52
C ALA A 166 -4.20 3.01 -7.51
N ARG A 167 -5.45 3.47 -7.36
CA ARG A 167 -6.56 3.11 -8.25
C ARG A 167 -6.29 3.66 -9.64
N ARG A 168 -6.28 2.80 -10.65
CA ARG A 168 -6.40 3.24 -12.04
C ARG A 168 -7.77 3.87 -12.25
N PHE A 169 -7.81 5.00 -12.92
CA PHE A 169 -9.06 5.64 -13.33
C PHE A 169 -9.40 5.24 -14.76
N ALA A 170 -10.70 5.10 -15.01
CA ALA A 170 -11.28 5.03 -16.33
C ALA A 170 -10.86 6.24 -17.17
N ASP A 171 -10.52 6.01 -18.44
CA ASP A 171 -10.27 7.09 -19.38
C ASP A 171 -11.58 7.73 -19.89
N ALA A 172 -11.46 8.72 -20.78
CA ALA A 172 -12.57 9.50 -21.27
C ALA A 172 -13.55 8.74 -22.20
N PHE A 173 -13.18 7.56 -22.68
CA PHE A 173 -14.00 6.73 -23.57
C PHE A 173 -14.85 5.70 -22.84
N GLU A 174 -14.62 5.53 -21.55
CA GLU A 174 -15.34 4.56 -20.73
C GLU A 174 -16.83 4.94 -20.54
N PRO A 175 -17.76 3.96 -20.54
CA PRO A 175 -17.51 2.53 -20.74
C PRO A 175 -17.32 2.18 -22.21
N ASN A 176 -16.21 1.52 -22.56
CA ASN A 176 -15.96 1.00 -23.91
C ASN A 176 -15.64 -0.50 -23.94
N ASP A 177 -16.06 -1.22 -22.90
CA ASP A 177 -15.79 -2.65 -22.62
C ASP A 177 -16.34 -3.67 -23.65
N SER A 178 -16.94 -3.20 -24.75
CA SER A 178 -17.52 -4.07 -25.78
C SER A 178 -17.62 -3.38 -27.13
N LEU A 179 -17.64 -4.17 -28.21
CA LEU A 179 -17.87 -3.66 -29.57
C LEU A 179 -19.10 -2.75 -29.70
N ALA A 180 -20.18 -3.04 -28.94
CA ALA A 180 -21.39 -2.23 -28.96
C ALA A 180 -21.26 -0.90 -28.21
N ALA A 181 -20.35 -0.83 -27.23
CA ALA A 181 -20.03 0.34 -26.43
C ALA A 181 -18.80 1.11 -26.95
N ALA A 182 -18.23 0.69 -28.08
CA ALA A 182 -16.96 1.20 -28.57
C ALA A 182 -16.87 2.74 -28.58
N GLY A 183 -15.81 3.26 -27.97
CA GLY A 183 -15.49 4.68 -27.90
C GLY A 183 -15.32 5.26 -29.30
N ASP A 184 -16.01 6.38 -29.57
CA ASP A 184 -16.03 6.99 -30.91
C ASP A 184 -14.86 7.97 -31.08
N LEU A 185 -13.84 7.53 -31.82
CA LEU A 185 -12.69 8.36 -32.19
C LEU A 185 -12.99 9.29 -33.38
N GLY A 186 -14.19 9.19 -33.97
CA GLY A 186 -14.65 10.02 -35.07
C GLY A 186 -14.05 9.67 -36.43
N GLN A 187 -13.95 10.67 -37.30
CA GLN A 187 -13.46 10.50 -38.68
C GLN A 187 -11.97 10.88 -38.78
N ILE A 188 -11.15 9.93 -39.19
CA ILE A 188 -9.69 10.09 -39.31
C ILE A 188 -9.36 10.57 -40.73
N ASN A 189 -8.75 11.76 -40.80
CA ASN A 189 -8.35 12.42 -42.04
C ASN A 189 -6.86 12.83 -42.05
N ALA A 190 -6.15 12.61 -40.95
CA ALA A 190 -4.72 12.82 -40.76
C ALA A 190 -4.24 11.93 -39.60
N GLU A 191 -2.92 11.87 -39.39
CA GLU A 191 -2.34 11.26 -38.21
C GLU A 191 -2.88 11.93 -36.94
N HIS A 192 -3.35 11.12 -35.99
CA HIS A 192 -3.89 11.57 -34.72
C HIS A 192 -3.53 10.55 -33.64
N ALA A 193 -3.21 11.05 -32.45
CA ALA A 193 -2.91 10.24 -31.27
C ALA A 193 -3.87 10.65 -30.16
N TRP A 194 -4.31 9.65 -29.39
CA TRP A 194 -5.05 9.86 -28.15
C TRP A 194 -4.13 9.44 -27.01
N ASP A 195 -3.94 10.35 -26.08
CA ASP A 195 -3.14 10.13 -24.87
C ASP A 195 -4.07 9.70 -23.72
N ASP A 196 -3.48 9.19 -22.65
CA ASP A 196 -4.16 8.80 -21.40
C ASP A 196 -5.30 7.77 -21.57
N LEU A 197 -5.19 6.88 -22.58
CA LEU A 197 -6.04 5.70 -22.69
C LEU A 197 -5.64 4.64 -21.66
N SER A 198 -6.61 3.95 -21.07
CA SER A 198 -6.37 3.05 -19.94
C SER A 198 -7.25 1.80 -19.95
N ILE A 199 -6.60 0.63 -19.88
CA ILE A 199 -7.26 -0.60 -19.45
C ILE A 199 -7.25 -0.61 -17.92
N HIS A 200 -8.27 0.00 -17.31
CA HIS A 200 -8.28 0.31 -15.88
C HIS A 200 -8.75 -0.86 -14.99
N GLU A 201 -9.32 -1.93 -15.57
CA GLU A 201 -9.64 -3.20 -14.89
C GLU A 201 -9.05 -4.41 -15.63
N GLU A 202 -8.53 -5.43 -14.92
CA GLU A 202 -7.82 -6.59 -15.51
C GLU A 202 -8.66 -7.40 -16.52
N SER A 203 -9.99 -7.26 -16.51
CA SER A 203 -10.89 -7.92 -17.45
C SER A 203 -11.52 -6.96 -18.47
N ASN A 204 -11.09 -5.69 -18.51
CA ASN A 204 -11.62 -4.75 -19.48
C ASN A 204 -11.00 -4.98 -20.87
N GLU A 205 -11.85 -4.95 -21.89
CA GLU A 205 -11.44 -4.86 -23.29
C GLU A 205 -11.88 -3.49 -23.81
N ASP A 206 -10.93 -2.61 -24.11
CA ASP A 206 -11.31 -1.29 -24.62
C ASP A 206 -11.58 -1.37 -26.13
N TRP A 207 -12.83 -1.19 -26.53
CA TRP A 207 -13.22 -1.14 -27.93
C TRP A 207 -13.25 0.32 -28.43
N TYR A 208 -12.65 0.56 -29.59
CA TYR A 208 -12.70 1.86 -30.25
C TYR A 208 -13.26 1.73 -31.66
N ARG A 209 -14.04 2.73 -32.08
CA ARG A 209 -14.53 2.84 -33.45
C ARG A 209 -14.08 4.13 -34.10
N PHE A 210 -13.84 4.08 -35.39
CA PHE A 210 -13.48 5.25 -36.19
C PHE A 210 -13.93 5.06 -37.63
N GLY A 211 -14.07 6.17 -38.36
CA GLY A 211 -14.28 6.18 -39.80
C GLY A 211 -13.03 6.67 -40.52
N LEU A 212 -12.71 6.11 -41.68
CA LEU A 212 -11.70 6.69 -42.56
C LEU A 212 -12.35 7.68 -43.52
N ALA A 213 -11.76 8.87 -43.68
CA ALA A 213 -12.23 9.84 -44.68
C ALA A 213 -11.97 9.38 -46.12
N GLU A 214 -10.92 8.59 -46.33
CA GLU A 214 -10.54 8.00 -47.60
C GLU A 214 -10.10 6.55 -47.41
N ASN A 215 -10.01 5.78 -48.48
CA ASN A 215 -9.51 4.41 -48.40
C ASN A 215 -8.08 4.38 -47.86
N GLY A 216 -7.79 3.40 -46.99
CA GLY A 216 -6.43 3.14 -46.53
C GLY A 216 -5.46 2.92 -47.70
N MET A 217 -4.28 3.54 -47.62
CA MET A 217 -3.22 3.41 -48.63
C MET A 217 -2.00 2.69 -48.03
N PRO A 218 -1.10 2.12 -48.86
CA PRO A 218 0.14 1.55 -48.36
C PRO A 218 0.91 2.57 -47.50
N GLY A 219 1.22 2.18 -46.26
CA GLY A 219 1.89 3.04 -45.28
C GLY A 219 0.98 3.64 -44.21
N HIS A 220 -0.35 3.56 -44.35
CA HIS A 220 -1.26 3.86 -43.25
C HIS A 220 -1.20 2.74 -42.20
N PHE A 221 -1.24 3.12 -40.92
CA PHE A 221 -1.12 2.19 -39.81
C PHE A 221 -2.05 2.59 -38.66
N ILE A 222 -2.29 1.63 -37.78
CA ILE A 222 -2.76 1.83 -36.42
C ILE A 222 -1.65 1.27 -35.55
N ALA A 223 -1.29 1.98 -34.49
CA ALA A 223 -0.26 1.55 -33.57
C ALA A 223 -0.69 1.90 -32.15
N LEU A 224 -0.26 1.07 -31.19
CA LEU A 224 -0.23 1.42 -29.79
C LEU A 224 1.17 1.90 -29.45
N ASP A 225 1.27 3.04 -28.79
CA ASP A 225 2.52 3.43 -28.13
C ASP A 225 2.61 2.68 -26.80
N LEU A 226 3.49 1.68 -26.76
CA LEU A 226 3.71 0.83 -25.60
C LEU A 226 4.88 1.32 -24.73
N SER A 227 5.43 2.51 -24.99
CA SER A 227 6.61 3.02 -24.29
C SER A 227 6.45 3.14 -22.77
N HIS A 228 5.20 3.20 -22.29
CA HIS A 228 4.84 3.28 -20.88
C HIS A 228 4.11 2.04 -20.33
N LEU A 229 3.96 0.98 -21.14
CA LEU A 229 3.17 -0.19 -20.75
C LEU A 229 4.01 -1.20 -19.96
N ARG A 230 3.59 -1.52 -18.72
CA ARG A 230 4.13 -2.63 -17.91
C ARG A 230 3.29 -3.91 -18.00
N GLY A 231 2.67 -4.14 -19.15
CA GLY A 231 1.85 -5.31 -19.46
C GLY A 231 1.87 -5.63 -20.95
N ASN A 232 1.29 -6.77 -21.33
CA ASN A 232 1.05 -7.09 -22.73
C ASN A 232 -0.35 -6.61 -23.10
N VAL A 233 -0.43 -5.69 -24.04
CA VAL A 233 -1.69 -5.32 -24.69
C VAL A 233 -1.64 -5.85 -26.10
N ASP A 234 -2.65 -6.62 -26.45
CA ASP A 234 -2.89 -7.07 -27.81
C ASP A 234 -3.89 -6.11 -28.48
N MET A 235 -3.71 -5.87 -29.77
CA MET A 235 -4.62 -5.03 -30.56
C MET A 235 -5.16 -5.84 -31.73
N ALA A 236 -6.46 -5.77 -31.96
CA ALA A 236 -7.11 -6.37 -33.12
C ALA A 236 -8.02 -5.35 -33.82
N LEU A 237 -8.01 -5.39 -35.15
CA LEU A 237 -8.86 -4.58 -36.00
C LEU A 237 -10.03 -5.41 -36.51
N TYR A 238 -11.24 -4.89 -36.34
CA TYR A 238 -12.48 -5.52 -36.77
C TYR A 238 -13.21 -4.65 -37.79
N ASP A 239 -14.02 -5.27 -38.64
CA ASP A 239 -15.00 -4.56 -39.46
C ASP A 239 -16.22 -4.13 -38.62
N ALA A 240 -17.10 -3.30 -39.20
CA ALA A 240 -18.30 -2.81 -38.52
C ALA A 240 -19.32 -3.91 -38.15
N GLY A 241 -19.18 -5.12 -38.69
CA GLY A 241 -19.98 -6.29 -38.34
C GLY A 241 -19.35 -7.16 -37.25
N GLY A 242 -18.18 -6.78 -36.73
CA GLY A 242 -17.41 -7.55 -35.74
C GLY A 242 -16.55 -8.66 -36.35
N GLY A 243 -16.35 -8.66 -37.67
CA GLY A 243 -15.43 -9.58 -38.34
C GLY A 243 -13.97 -9.16 -38.15
N LEU A 244 -13.12 -10.07 -37.65
CA LEU A 244 -11.69 -9.79 -37.49
C LEU A 244 -11.03 -9.55 -38.86
N LEU A 245 -10.37 -8.40 -39.01
CA LEU A 245 -9.60 -8.02 -40.20
C LEU A 245 -8.10 -8.26 -40.02
N GLN A 246 -7.57 -7.92 -38.83
CA GLN A 246 -6.15 -8.01 -38.50
C GLN A 246 -5.96 -8.13 -36.98
N SER A 247 -4.89 -8.81 -36.54
CA SER A 247 -4.40 -8.86 -35.15
C SER A 247 -2.87 -8.84 -35.14
#